data_AF-A0A7J2YT07-F1
#
_entry.id   AF-A0A7J2YT07-F1
#
_cell.length_a   1.000
_cell.length_b   1.000
_cell.length_c   1.000
_cell.angle_alpha   90.00
_cell.angle_beta   90.00
_cell.angle_gamma   90.00
#
_symmetry.space_group_name_H-M   'P 1'
#
loop_
_entity.id
_entity.type
_entity.pdbx_description
1 polymer ?
#
loop_
_entity_poly.entity_id
_entity_poly.type
_entity_poly.pdbx_seq_one_letter_code
_entity_poly.pdbx_strand_id
1 'polypeptide(L)'
;EQRSKRTRVGAPLTYTIHDKGLSTTIDWHDRDIYGKSLSPGQKAQVYRLRKWQRRIRVSDATERNLAFALSEITKISNNLNLPKNILETASVIYRKAVKERLIRGRSIQGVTSAALYLACRQCGLPRTLDEIAQASTVNKKEVGRSYRFLIRELNYSIPPLRPSQYITKFSNQLTMQGKVEEIAHKILASAKDLKLTSGRGPTGIAAAASYVASVLTGERKTQREIAEIAQVTEVTIRNRYKELVERMMFQISL
;
A
#
# COMPACT_ATOMS: atom_id res chain seq x y z
N GLU A 1 35.12 -5.88 10.65
CA GLU A 1 34.09 -6.53 9.80
C GLU A 1 33.96 -8.06 9.97
N GLN A 2 35.04 -8.83 9.98
CA GLN A 2 34.97 -10.30 10.15
C GLN A 2 34.43 -10.72 11.53
N ARG A 3 34.83 -9.99 12.59
CA ARG A 3 34.34 -10.22 13.97
C ARG A 3 32.85 -9.92 14.10
N SER A 4 32.36 -8.84 13.48
CA SER A 4 30.94 -8.47 13.49
C SER A 4 30.05 -9.45 12.70
N LYS A 5 30.57 -10.02 11.59
CA LYS A 5 29.90 -11.11 10.86
C LYS A 5 29.81 -12.40 11.69
N ARG A 6 30.84 -12.73 12.47
CA ARG A 6 30.89 -13.93 13.34
C ARG A 6 30.04 -13.83 14.61
N THR A 7 29.75 -12.62 15.09
CA THR A 7 28.83 -12.40 16.23
C THR A 7 27.35 -12.50 15.86
N ARG A 8 26.99 -12.67 14.58
CA ARG A 8 25.58 -12.76 14.16
C ARG A 8 24.98 -14.10 14.57
N VAL A 9 24.25 -14.11 15.69
CA VAL A 9 23.59 -15.30 16.26
C VAL A 9 22.23 -15.63 15.64
N GLY A 10 21.74 -14.83 14.69
CA GLY A 10 20.47 -15.08 14.00
C GLY A 10 20.00 -13.92 13.13
N ALA A 11 18.84 -14.11 12.50
CA ALA A 11 18.08 -13.04 11.86
C ALA A 11 17.07 -12.46 12.87
N PRO A 12 16.72 -11.16 12.76
CA PRO A 12 15.66 -10.59 13.58
C PRO A 12 14.30 -11.24 13.24
N LEU A 13 13.43 -11.33 14.24
CA LEU A 13 12.05 -11.78 14.04
C LEU A 13 11.31 -10.81 13.12
N THR A 14 10.52 -11.34 12.19
CA THR A 14 9.72 -10.53 11.26
C THR A 14 8.29 -11.02 11.18
N TYR A 15 7.30 -10.12 11.18
CA TYR A 15 5.89 -10.52 11.03
C TYR A 15 5.53 -10.96 9.62
N THR A 16 6.41 -10.71 8.64
CA THR A 16 6.20 -10.97 7.21
C THR A 16 6.36 -12.44 6.83
N ILE A 17 6.90 -13.29 7.70
CA ILE A 17 7.04 -14.73 7.48
C ILE A 17 6.10 -15.45 8.46
N HIS A 18 5.40 -16.50 8.03
CA HIS A 18 4.36 -17.21 8.82
C HIS A 18 4.82 -17.61 10.24
N ASP A 19 6.03 -18.14 10.36
CA ASP A 19 6.70 -18.59 11.60
C ASP A 19 7.55 -17.49 12.28
N LYS A 20 7.41 -16.25 11.82
CA LYS A 20 8.21 -15.09 12.23
C LYS A 20 9.71 -15.18 11.94
N GLY A 21 10.14 -16.10 11.08
CA GLY A 21 11.56 -16.32 10.76
C GLY A 21 12.27 -17.27 11.72
N LEU A 22 11.53 -18.09 12.47
CA LEU A 22 12.10 -19.09 13.38
C LEU A 22 12.68 -20.30 12.64
N SER A 23 12.09 -20.71 11.51
CA SER A 23 12.59 -21.86 10.74
C SER A 23 13.79 -21.47 9.91
N THR A 24 14.79 -22.35 9.87
CA THR A 24 15.90 -22.26 8.93
C THR A 24 15.46 -22.75 7.54
N THR A 25 16.28 -22.46 6.52
CA THR A 25 16.09 -22.96 5.16
C THR A 25 17.37 -23.63 4.69
N ILE A 26 17.28 -24.89 4.25
CA ILE A 26 18.38 -25.56 3.56
C ILE A 26 18.46 -24.97 2.16
N ASP A 27 19.60 -24.35 1.85
CA ASP A 27 19.82 -23.67 0.58
C ASP A 27 19.68 -24.64 -0.61
N TRP A 28 19.21 -24.11 -1.74
CA TRP A 28 19.01 -24.88 -2.96
C TRP A 28 20.31 -25.15 -3.72
N HIS A 29 21.35 -24.36 -3.47
CA HIS A 29 22.66 -24.58 -4.06
C HIS A 29 23.27 -25.88 -3.53
N ASP A 30 23.71 -26.74 -4.44
CA ASP A 30 24.41 -27.99 -4.10
C ASP A 30 25.90 -27.74 -3.89
N ARG A 31 26.22 -26.78 -3.01
CA ARG A 31 27.58 -26.41 -2.66
C ARG A 31 27.76 -26.43 -1.15
N ASP A 32 28.95 -26.84 -0.72
CA ASP A 32 29.36 -26.79 0.67
C ASP A 32 29.79 -25.36 1.08
N ILE A 33 30.04 -25.12 2.37
CA ILE A 33 30.47 -23.84 2.93
C ILE A 33 31.76 -23.29 2.28
N TYR A 34 32.63 -24.18 1.79
CA TYR A 34 33.84 -23.85 1.06
C TYR A 34 33.62 -23.61 -0.45
N GLY A 35 32.36 -23.63 -0.91
CA GLY A 35 31.98 -23.41 -2.32
C GLY A 35 32.19 -24.62 -3.24
N LYS A 36 32.65 -25.76 -2.73
CA LYS A 36 32.81 -27.01 -3.49
C LYS A 36 31.45 -27.63 -3.81
N SER A 37 31.31 -28.21 -5.00
CA SER A 37 30.10 -28.93 -5.38
C SER A 37 29.96 -30.24 -4.59
N LEU A 38 28.73 -30.55 -4.18
CA LEU A 38 28.42 -31.79 -3.48
C LEU A 38 28.57 -33.01 -4.41
N SER A 39 29.04 -34.14 -3.86
CA SER A 39 29.07 -35.40 -4.60
C SER A 39 27.66 -35.88 -4.95
N PRO A 40 27.47 -36.75 -5.97
CA PRO A 40 26.14 -37.24 -6.35
C PRO A 40 25.36 -37.87 -5.18
N GLY A 41 26.03 -38.64 -4.32
CA GLY A 41 25.40 -39.23 -3.13
C GLY A 41 24.97 -38.19 -2.10
N GLN A 42 25.81 -37.18 -1.86
CA GLN A 42 25.49 -36.06 -0.96
C GLN A 42 24.34 -35.21 -1.50
N LYS A 43 24.29 -34.95 -2.82
CA LYS A 43 23.17 -34.25 -3.46
C LYS A 43 21.85 -34.97 -3.23
N ALA A 44 21.81 -36.29 -3.40
CA ALA A 44 20.62 -37.10 -3.14
C ALA A 44 20.19 -37.05 -1.67
N GLN A 45 21.15 -37.01 -0.73
CA GLN A 45 20.86 -36.83 0.70
C GLN A 45 20.28 -35.45 1.00
N VAL A 46 20.92 -34.37 0.55
CA VAL A 46 20.46 -32.99 0.76
C VAL A 46 19.11 -32.74 0.11
N TYR A 47 18.88 -33.30 -1.09
CA TYR A 47 17.57 -33.26 -1.73
C TYR A 47 16.47 -33.87 -0.85
N ARG A 48 16.72 -35.04 -0.25
CA ARG A 48 15.78 -35.65 0.71
C ARG A 48 15.55 -34.75 1.92
N LEU A 49 16.59 -34.16 2.49
CA LEU A 49 16.48 -33.23 3.62
C LEU A 49 15.64 -31.99 3.26
N ARG A 50 15.87 -31.37 2.10
CA ARG A 50 15.07 -30.24 1.59
C ARG A 50 13.60 -30.62 1.43
N LYS A 51 13.33 -31.83 0.89
CA LYS A 51 11.98 -32.35 0.71
C LYS A 51 11.27 -32.51 2.06
N TRP A 52 11.95 -33.05 3.07
CA TRP A 52 11.40 -33.19 4.42
C TRP A 52 11.21 -31.83 5.11
N GLN A 53 12.18 -30.93 5.02
CA GLN A 53 12.07 -29.59 5.60
C GLN A 53 10.88 -28.81 5.02
N ARG A 54 10.67 -28.85 3.69
CA ARG A 54 9.52 -28.18 3.07
C ARG A 54 8.18 -28.72 3.56
N ARG A 55 8.10 -30.02 3.86
CA ARG A 55 6.90 -30.68 4.38
C ARG A 55 6.62 -30.33 5.84
N ILE A 56 7.67 -30.26 6.66
CA ILE A 56 7.55 -29.98 8.10
C ILE A 56 7.31 -28.49 8.37
N ARG A 57 7.92 -27.61 7.58
CA ARG A 57 7.90 -26.15 7.81
C ARG A 57 6.49 -25.55 7.86
N VAL A 58 5.52 -26.16 7.17
CA VAL A 58 4.15 -25.66 7.13
C VAL A 58 3.19 -26.81 7.45
N SER A 59 3.17 -27.20 8.72
CA SER A 59 2.35 -28.33 9.19
C SER A 59 0.87 -27.97 9.24
N ASP A 60 0.56 -26.76 9.68
CA ASP A 60 -0.80 -26.39 10.04
C ASP A 60 -1.55 -25.72 8.88
N ALA A 61 -2.87 -25.93 8.82
CA ALA A 61 -3.73 -25.28 7.84
C ALA A 61 -3.70 -23.74 7.97
N THR A 62 -3.58 -23.24 9.20
CA THR A 62 -3.43 -21.82 9.51
C THR A 62 -2.10 -21.27 9.02
N GLU A 63 -1.01 -22.01 9.19
CA GLU A 63 0.31 -21.63 8.69
C GLU A 63 0.39 -21.65 7.17
N ARG A 64 -0.25 -22.63 6.50
CA ARG A 64 -0.37 -22.65 5.04
C ARG A 64 -1.10 -21.42 4.52
N ASN A 65 -2.20 -21.04 5.18
CA ASN A 65 -2.91 -19.82 4.85
C ASN A 65 -2.04 -18.57 5.06
N LEU A 66 -1.37 -18.45 6.21
CA LEU A 66 -0.47 -17.34 6.51
C LEU A 66 0.69 -17.25 5.51
N ALA A 67 1.30 -18.38 5.15
CA ALA A 67 2.41 -18.41 4.20
C ALA A 67 1.98 -17.89 2.82
N PHE A 68 0.81 -18.33 2.32
CA PHE A 68 0.26 -17.84 1.06
C PHE A 68 -0.10 -16.35 1.15
N ALA A 69 -0.83 -15.96 2.19
CA ALA A 69 -1.30 -14.59 2.35
C ALA A 69 -0.16 -13.57 2.53
N LEU A 70 0.83 -13.87 3.37
CA LEU A 70 1.96 -12.97 3.59
C LEU A 70 2.84 -12.83 2.33
N SER A 71 2.95 -13.90 1.53
CA SER A 71 3.57 -13.84 0.21
C SER A 71 2.80 -12.92 -0.74
N GLU A 72 1.46 -13.00 -0.76
CA GLU A 72 0.63 -12.11 -1.57
C GLU A 72 0.72 -10.64 -1.10
N ILE A 73 0.71 -10.36 0.20
CA ILE A 73 0.92 -9.00 0.72
C ILE A 73 2.29 -8.48 0.25
N THR A 74 3.34 -9.30 0.32
CA THR A 74 4.68 -8.92 -0.15
C THR A 74 4.69 -8.61 -1.64
N LYS A 75 4.02 -9.43 -2.45
CA LYS A 75 3.88 -9.22 -3.90
C LYS A 75 3.17 -7.89 -4.21
N ILE A 76 2.02 -7.64 -3.59
CA ILE A 76 1.25 -6.40 -3.81
C ILE A 76 2.04 -5.18 -3.31
N SER A 77 2.73 -5.32 -2.16
CA SER A 77 3.59 -4.27 -1.59
C SER A 77 4.73 -3.90 -2.53
N ASN A 78 5.38 -4.89 -3.15
CA ASN A 78 6.46 -4.67 -4.10
C ASN A 78 5.94 -4.00 -5.38
N ASN A 79 4.79 -4.42 -5.90
CA ASN A 79 4.15 -3.79 -7.07
C ASN A 79 3.80 -2.32 -6.84
N LEU A 80 3.51 -1.93 -5.60
CA LEU A 80 3.19 -0.54 -5.21
C LEU A 80 4.39 0.23 -4.63
N ASN A 81 5.58 -0.37 -4.62
CA ASN A 81 6.81 0.16 -4.04
C ASN A 81 6.60 0.68 -2.60
N LEU A 82 5.86 -0.07 -1.77
CA LEU A 82 5.57 0.33 -0.40
C LEU A 82 6.75 0.04 0.54
N PRO A 83 7.01 0.92 1.53
CA PRO A 83 8.04 0.72 2.53
C PRO A 83 7.75 -0.48 3.45
N LYS A 84 8.82 -1.04 4.04
CA LYS A 84 8.76 -2.25 4.88
C LYS A 84 7.87 -2.10 6.12
N ASN A 85 7.77 -0.89 6.68
CA ASN A 85 6.88 -0.62 7.82
C ASN A 85 5.40 -0.90 7.49
N ILE A 86 4.95 -0.57 6.28
CA ILE A 86 3.58 -0.85 5.82
C ILE A 86 3.37 -2.34 5.63
N LEU A 87 4.37 -3.04 5.07
CA LEU A 87 4.35 -4.50 4.90
C LEU A 87 4.21 -5.23 6.25
N GLU A 88 4.98 -4.82 7.26
CA GLU A 88 4.90 -5.38 8.60
C GLU A 88 3.55 -5.09 9.26
N THR A 89 3.07 -3.84 9.15
CA THR A 89 1.76 -3.44 9.69
C THR A 89 0.62 -4.25 9.06
N ALA A 90 0.63 -4.41 7.73
CA ALA A 90 -0.33 -5.23 6.99
C ALA A 90 -0.27 -6.71 7.44
N SER A 91 0.93 -7.23 7.68
CA SER A 91 1.15 -8.59 8.18
C SER A 91 0.56 -8.78 9.57
N VAL A 92 0.71 -7.79 10.46
CA VAL A 92 0.11 -7.80 11.81
C VAL A 92 -1.42 -7.76 11.74
N ILE A 93 -1.98 -6.88 10.89
CA ILE A 93 -3.43 -6.80 10.66
C ILE A 93 -3.97 -8.15 10.17
N TYR A 94 -3.32 -8.75 9.18
CA TYR A 94 -3.76 -10.03 8.63
C TYR A 94 -3.71 -11.14 9.67
N ARG A 95 -2.64 -11.22 10.47
CA ARG A 95 -2.54 -12.18 11.59
C ARG A 95 -3.65 -11.99 12.62
N LYS A 96 -4.00 -10.74 12.95
CA LYS A 96 -5.13 -10.45 13.83
C LYS A 96 -6.44 -10.97 13.22
N ALA A 97 -6.65 -10.79 11.92
CA ALA A 97 -7.82 -11.33 11.21
C ALA A 97 -7.87 -12.87 11.21
N VAL A 98 -6.73 -13.56 11.07
CA VAL A 98 -6.65 -15.03 11.21
C VAL A 98 -7.03 -15.46 12.63
N LYS A 99 -6.50 -14.78 13.65
CA LYS A 99 -6.75 -15.10 15.06
C LYS A 99 -8.23 -15.00 15.42
N GLU A 100 -8.90 -13.95 14.93
CA GLU A 100 -10.34 -13.72 15.10
C GLU A 100 -11.22 -14.54 14.12
N ARG A 101 -10.64 -15.45 13.33
CA ARG A 101 -11.33 -16.32 12.36
C ARG A 101 -12.13 -15.57 11.28
N LEU A 102 -11.74 -14.34 10.95
CA LEU A 102 -12.46 -13.43 10.04
C LEU A 102 -12.29 -13.74 8.54
N ILE A 103 -11.51 -14.77 8.20
CA ILE A 103 -11.11 -15.07 6.81
C ILE A 103 -12.02 -16.14 6.18
N ARG A 104 -12.73 -16.93 7.00
CA ARG A 104 -13.57 -18.03 6.50
C ARG A 104 -14.69 -17.49 5.61
N GLY A 105 -14.85 -18.09 4.43
CA GLY A 105 -15.87 -17.68 3.45
C GLY A 105 -15.51 -16.46 2.61
N ARG A 106 -14.25 -16.01 2.61
CA ARG A 106 -13.77 -14.86 1.83
C ARG A 106 -12.53 -15.22 1.03
N SER A 107 -12.32 -14.50 -0.07
CA SER A 107 -11.07 -14.60 -0.83
C SER A 107 -9.89 -14.15 0.03
N ILE A 108 -8.85 -14.99 0.09
CA ILE A 108 -7.60 -14.65 0.78
C ILE A 108 -7.01 -13.37 0.18
N GLN A 109 -7.00 -13.26 -1.15
CA GLN A 109 -6.50 -12.12 -1.89
C GLN A 109 -7.27 -10.83 -1.53
N GLY A 110 -8.61 -10.92 -1.47
CA GLY A 110 -9.45 -9.78 -1.08
C GLY A 110 -9.16 -9.29 0.34
N VAL A 111 -8.90 -10.21 1.29
CA VAL A 111 -8.55 -9.85 2.68
C VAL A 111 -7.13 -9.30 2.76
N THR A 112 -6.15 -9.86 2.04
CA THR A 112 -4.78 -9.32 2.00
C THR A 112 -4.73 -7.91 1.39
N SER A 113 -5.45 -7.66 0.30
CA SER A 113 -5.55 -6.33 -0.31
C SER A 113 -6.20 -5.32 0.63
N ALA A 114 -7.24 -5.75 1.35
CA ALA A 114 -7.90 -4.91 2.36
C ALA A 114 -7.00 -4.62 3.57
N ALA A 115 -6.23 -5.61 4.03
CA ALA A 115 -5.26 -5.43 5.12
C ALA A 115 -4.13 -4.47 4.71
N LEU A 116 -3.64 -4.56 3.47
CA LEU A 116 -2.65 -3.63 2.94
C LEU A 116 -3.22 -2.21 2.82
N TYR A 117 -4.45 -2.06 2.31
CA TYR A 117 -5.13 -0.77 2.25
C TYR A 117 -5.28 -0.13 3.64
N LEU A 118 -5.66 -0.93 4.63
CA LEU A 118 -5.77 -0.50 6.02
C LEU A 118 -4.40 -0.04 6.58
N ALA A 119 -3.34 -0.80 6.35
CA ALA A 119 -1.98 -0.45 6.78
C ALA A 119 -1.51 0.87 6.16
N CYS A 120 -1.73 1.06 4.85
CA CYS A 120 -1.43 2.31 4.15
C CYS A 120 -2.14 3.51 4.80
N ARG A 121 -3.42 3.36 5.16
CA ARG A 121 -4.16 4.43 5.85
C ARG A 121 -3.66 4.70 7.26
N GLN A 122 -3.26 3.67 8.01
CA GLN A 122 -2.69 3.84 9.35
C GLN A 122 -1.33 4.54 9.33
N CYS A 123 -0.49 4.22 8.34
CA CYS A 123 0.85 4.81 8.21
C CYS A 123 0.84 6.20 7.54
N GLY A 124 -0.33 6.74 7.19
CA GLY A 124 -0.45 8.06 6.57
C GLY A 124 0.04 8.12 5.12
N LEU A 125 0.16 6.98 4.43
CA LEU A 125 0.51 6.89 3.00
C LEU A 125 -0.74 6.46 2.22
N PRO A 126 -1.61 7.41 1.82
CA PRO A 126 -2.88 7.06 1.23
C PRO A 126 -2.72 6.53 -0.20
N ARG A 127 -3.15 5.28 -0.40
CA ARG A 127 -3.36 4.67 -1.71
C ARG A 127 -4.84 4.72 -2.06
N THR A 128 -5.18 4.83 -3.34
CA THR A 128 -6.59 4.69 -3.75
C THR A 128 -6.98 3.20 -3.76
N LEU A 129 -8.28 2.93 -3.68
CA LEU A 129 -8.77 1.56 -3.82
C LEU A 129 -8.48 0.99 -5.21
N ASP A 130 -8.45 1.85 -6.23
CA ASP A 130 -8.16 1.46 -7.62
C ASP A 130 -6.71 1.01 -7.77
N GLU A 131 -5.75 1.74 -7.18
CA GLU A 131 -4.33 1.33 -7.18
C GLU A 131 -4.12 -0.05 -6.56
N ILE A 132 -4.78 -0.32 -5.44
CA ILE A 132 -4.65 -1.61 -4.75
C ILE A 132 -5.32 -2.71 -5.54
N ALA A 133 -6.51 -2.44 -6.11
CA ALA A 133 -7.22 -3.38 -6.97
C ALA A 133 -6.39 -3.77 -8.21
N GLN A 134 -5.76 -2.79 -8.86
CA GLN A 134 -4.85 -3.01 -9.99
C GLN A 134 -3.63 -3.84 -9.58
N ALA A 135 -3.00 -3.51 -8.45
CA ALA A 135 -1.82 -4.23 -7.98
C ALA A 135 -2.10 -5.67 -7.50
N SER A 136 -3.32 -5.94 -7.01
CA SER A 136 -3.69 -7.24 -6.47
C SER A 136 -4.55 -8.10 -7.39
N THR A 137 -4.87 -7.64 -8.61
CA THR A 137 -5.78 -8.34 -9.54
C THR A 137 -7.14 -8.70 -8.94
N VAL A 138 -7.61 -7.93 -7.94
CA VAL A 138 -8.90 -8.13 -7.26
C VAL A 138 -9.81 -6.96 -7.60
N ASN A 139 -11.10 -7.22 -7.77
CA ASN A 139 -12.06 -6.17 -8.07
C ASN A 139 -12.14 -5.13 -6.94
N LYS A 140 -12.14 -3.83 -7.28
CA LYS A 140 -12.31 -2.70 -6.35
C LYS A 140 -13.45 -2.91 -5.34
N LYS A 141 -14.59 -3.44 -5.81
CA LYS A 141 -15.78 -3.68 -4.97
C LYS A 141 -15.49 -4.69 -3.85
N GLU A 142 -14.72 -5.72 -4.17
CA GLU A 142 -14.35 -6.77 -3.22
C GLU A 142 -13.34 -6.25 -2.18
N VAL A 143 -12.33 -5.50 -2.62
CA VAL A 143 -11.37 -4.83 -1.72
C VAL A 143 -12.11 -3.91 -0.75
N GLY A 144 -13.04 -3.09 -1.24
CA GLY A 144 -13.85 -2.18 -0.42
C GLY A 144 -14.81 -2.90 0.55
N ARG A 145 -15.38 -4.05 0.16
CA ARG A 145 -16.23 -4.88 1.03
C ARG A 145 -15.41 -5.53 2.14
N SER A 146 -14.25 -6.10 1.81
CA SER A 146 -13.33 -6.72 2.76
C SER A 146 -12.73 -5.68 3.72
N TYR A 147 -12.39 -4.49 3.23
CA TYR A 147 -11.91 -3.38 4.04
C TYR A 147 -12.92 -2.94 5.10
N ARG A 148 -14.16 -2.63 4.70
CA ARG A 148 -15.22 -2.22 5.65
C ARG A 148 -15.49 -3.28 6.71
N PHE A 149 -15.42 -4.54 6.32
CA PHE A 149 -15.56 -5.64 7.26
C PHE A 149 -14.40 -5.70 8.25
N LEU A 150 -13.14 -5.67 7.79
CA LEU A 150 -11.99 -5.71 8.69
C LEU A 150 -12.00 -4.57 9.71
N ILE A 151 -12.39 -3.36 9.29
CA ILE A 151 -12.53 -2.21 10.20
C ILE A 151 -13.52 -2.52 11.32
N ARG A 152 -14.71 -3.00 10.94
CA ARG A 152 -15.81 -3.24 11.86
C ARG A 152 -15.48 -4.34 12.85
N GLU A 153 -14.91 -5.44 12.39
CA GLU A 153 -14.63 -6.59 13.24
C GLU A 153 -13.37 -6.40 14.09
N LEU A 154 -12.35 -5.68 13.59
CA LEU A 154 -11.10 -5.44 14.33
C LEU A 154 -11.12 -4.16 15.17
N ASN A 155 -12.24 -3.42 15.16
CA ASN A 155 -12.48 -2.17 15.88
C ASN A 155 -11.41 -1.10 15.63
N TYR A 156 -10.99 -0.93 14.38
CA TYR A 156 -10.04 0.13 14.02
C TYR A 156 -10.76 1.47 13.81
N SER A 157 -10.35 2.50 14.54
CA SER A 157 -10.71 3.88 14.22
C SER A 157 -9.72 4.46 13.23
N ILE A 158 -10.18 4.85 12.04
CA ILE A 158 -9.31 5.36 10.97
C ILE A 158 -9.79 6.76 10.59
N PRO A 159 -8.91 7.78 10.67
CA PRO A 159 -9.29 9.14 10.33
C PRO A 159 -9.64 9.25 8.83
N PRO A 160 -10.55 10.16 8.45
CA PRO A 160 -10.86 10.42 7.06
C PRO A 160 -9.62 10.90 6.30
N LEU A 161 -9.55 10.56 5.01
CA LEU A 161 -8.45 10.94 4.15
C LEU A 161 -8.44 12.46 3.92
N ARG A 162 -7.30 13.09 4.14
CA ARG A 162 -7.12 14.53 3.90
C ARG A 162 -6.76 14.74 2.42
N PRO A 163 -7.46 15.62 1.69
CA PRO A 163 -7.13 15.93 0.31
C PRO A 163 -5.68 16.39 0.11
N SER A 164 -5.09 17.05 1.11
CA SER A 164 -3.69 17.51 1.09
C SER A 164 -2.69 16.39 0.80
N GLN A 165 -2.94 15.17 1.28
CA GLN A 165 -2.02 14.05 1.06
C GLN A 165 -1.98 13.58 -0.41
N TYR A 166 -3.01 13.90 -1.20
CA TYR A 166 -3.04 13.58 -2.62
C TYR A 166 -2.29 14.61 -3.47
N ILE A 167 -2.18 15.87 -3.02
CA ILE A 167 -1.50 16.94 -3.75
C ILE A 167 -0.03 16.58 -3.96
N THR A 168 0.69 16.25 -2.89
CA THR A 168 2.11 15.83 -2.95
C THR A 168 2.32 14.61 -3.85
N LYS A 169 1.32 13.73 -3.94
CA LYS A 169 1.41 12.60 -4.87
C LYS A 169 1.25 13.04 -6.32
N PHE A 170 0.26 13.88 -6.60
CA PHE A 170 -0.01 14.39 -7.94
C PHE A 170 1.13 15.28 -8.44
N SER A 171 1.71 16.13 -7.59
CA SER A 171 2.88 16.95 -7.93
C SER A 171 4.06 16.09 -8.39
N ASN A 172 4.37 15.03 -7.63
CA ASN A 172 5.43 14.09 -7.98
C ASN A 172 5.16 13.35 -9.29
N GLN A 173 3.92 12.88 -9.53
CA GLN A 173 3.58 12.13 -10.74
C GLN A 173 3.48 13.01 -12.00
N LEU A 174 3.04 14.27 -11.86
CA LEU A 174 2.95 15.25 -12.94
C LEU A 174 4.24 16.05 -13.16
N THR A 175 5.28 15.79 -12.34
CA THR A 175 6.56 16.53 -12.32
C THR A 175 6.35 18.05 -12.20
N MET A 176 5.41 18.45 -11.33
CA MET A 176 5.10 19.86 -11.11
C MET A 176 6.17 20.54 -10.25
N GLN A 177 6.41 21.82 -10.48
CA GLN A 177 7.31 22.60 -9.63
C GLN A 177 6.79 22.71 -8.19
N GLY A 178 7.70 22.80 -7.21
CA GLY A 178 7.33 22.94 -5.79
C GLY A 178 6.44 24.16 -5.50
N LYS A 179 6.57 25.24 -6.28
CA LYS A 179 5.68 26.42 -6.21
C LYS A 179 4.21 26.07 -6.50
N VAL A 180 3.96 25.17 -7.46
CA VAL A 180 2.62 24.70 -7.83
C VAL A 180 2.00 23.91 -6.66
N GLU A 181 2.79 23.03 -6.05
CA GLU A 181 2.36 22.25 -4.89
C GLU A 181 2.01 23.16 -3.70
N GLU A 182 2.84 24.16 -3.40
CA GLU A 182 2.59 25.11 -2.32
C GLU A 182 1.28 25.89 -2.54
N ILE A 183 1.05 26.38 -3.76
CA ILE A 183 -0.18 27.10 -4.12
C ILE A 183 -1.39 26.17 -4.05
N ALA A 184 -1.27 24.92 -4.51
CA ALA A 184 -2.34 23.93 -4.40
C ALA A 184 -2.73 23.65 -2.94
N HIS A 185 -1.76 23.61 -2.02
CA HIS A 185 -2.01 23.48 -0.59
C HIS A 185 -2.73 24.72 -0.01
N LYS A 186 -2.33 25.94 -0.42
CA LYS A 186 -3.00 27.18 -0.01
C LYS A 186 -4.47 27.22 -0.49
N ILE A 187 -4.71 26.89 -1.75
CA ILE A 187 -6.06 26.76 -2.32
C ILE A 187 -6.88 25.76 -1.50
N LEU A 188 -6.29 24.61 -1.15
CA LEU A 188 -7.00 23.59 -0.39
C LEU A 188 -7.34 24.05 1.05
N ALA A 189 -6.47 24.84 1.68
CA ALA A 189 -6.73 25.44 2.98
C ALA A 189 -7.89 26.43 2.91
N SER A 190 -7.87 27.38 1.97
CA SER A 190 -8.97 28.32 1.77
C SER A 190 -10.28 27.61 1.41
N ALA A 191 -10.24 26.55 0.59
CA ALA A 191 -11.42 25.74 0.28
C ALA A 191 -12.03 25.07 1.52
N LYS A 192 -11.18 24.65 2.47
CA LYS A 192 -11.62 24.05 3.73
C LYS A 192 -12.31 25.08 4.62
N ASP A 193 -11.76 26.28 4.73
CA ASP A 193 -12.32 27.37 5.54
C ASP A 193 -13.68 27.85 4.98
N LEU A 194 -13.79 27.89 3.65
CA LEU A 194 -15.04 28.16 2.92
C LEU A 194 -16.02 26.97 2.91
N LYS A 195 -15.71 25.88 3.63
CA LYS A 195 -16.51 24.63 3.71
C LYS A 195 -16.84 24.01 2.33
N LEU A 196 -16.05 24.32 1.31
CA LEU A 196 -16.19 23.80 -0.05
C LEU A 196 -15.79 22.32 -0.15
N THR A 197 -15.06 21.80 0.82
CA THR A 197 -14.57 20.43 0.82
C THR A 197 -15.60 19.39 1.29
N SER A 198 -16.70 19.81 1.91
CA SER A 198 -17.68 18.91 2.54
C SER A 198 -18.53 18.16 1.49
N GLY A 199 -18.78 16.87 1.71
CA GLY A 199 -19.63 16.05 0.82
C GLY A 199 -19.01 15.71 -0.54
N ARG A 200 -17.73 16.02 -0.77
CA ARG A 200 -17.03 15.80 -2.03
C ARG A 200 -15.86 14.83 -1.82
N GLY A 201 -15.54 14.07 -2.87
CA GLY A 201 -14.42 13.13 -2.84
C GLY A 201 -13.08 13.86 -2.67
N PRO A 202 -12.21 13.43 -1.74
CA PRO A 202 -10.95 14.12 -1.45
C PRO A 202 -9.98 14.12 -2.64
N THR A 203 -9.99 13.07 -3.46
CA THR A 203 -9.18 12.97 -4.69
C THR A 203 -9.59 14.01 -5.73
N GLY A 204 -10.89 14.18 -5.95
CA GLY A 204 -11.42 15.17 -6.91
C GLY A 204 -11.14 16.61 -6.51
N ILE A 205 -11.21 16.93 -5.21
CA ILE A 205 -10.85 18.26 -4.69
C ILE A 205 -9.35 18.51 -4.88
N ALA A 206 -8.51 17.54 -4.50
CA ALA A 206 -7.06 17.68 -4.65
C ALA A 206 -6.64 17.83 -6.12
N ALA A 207 -7.28 17.09 -7.02
CA ALA A 207 -7.06 17.20 -8.46
C ALA A 207 -7.46 18.59 -9.00
N ALA A 208 -8.62 19.10 -8.59
CA ALA A 208 -9.06 20.44 -8.99
C ALA A 208 -8.16 21.56 -8.42
N ALA A 209 -7.75 21.46 -7.16
CA ALA A 209 -6.81 22.41 -6.55
C ALA A 209 -5.46 22.41 -7.27
N SER A 210 -4.96 21.23 -7.65
CA SER A 210 -3.71 21.08 -8.41
C SER A 210 -3.83 21.69 -9.81
N TYR A 211 -4.99 21.50 -10.47
CA TYR A 211 -5.26 22.13 -11.77
C TYR A 211 -5.27 23.65 -11.68
N VAL A 212 -5.98 24.24 -10.71
CA VAL A 212 -6.01 25.70 -10.50
C VAL A 212 -4.60 26.24 -10.25
N ALA A 213 -3.83 25.58 -9.38
CA ALA A 213 -2.45 25.98 -9.10
C ALA A 213 -1.56 25.94 -10.35
N SER A 214 -1.71 24.91 -11.19
CA SER A 214 -0.97 24.77 -12.46
C SER A 214 -1.28 25.92 -13.44
N VAL A 215 -2.53 26.38 -13.47
CA VAL A 215 -2.95 27.50 -14.32
C VAL A 215 -2.42 28.84 -13.79
N LEU A 216 -2.47 29.05 -12.46
CA LEU A 216 -2.01 30.30 -11.82
C LEU A 216 -0.49 30.52 -11.92
N THR A 217 0.29 29.44 -11.92
CA THR A 217 1.75 29.49 -11.98
C THR A 217 2.31 29.54 -13.40
N GLY A 218 1.47 29.38 -14.42
CA GLY A 218 1.88 29.30 -15.81
C GLY A 218 2.36 27.91 -16.26
N GLU A 219 2.53 26.94 -15.35
CA GLU A 219 2.85 25.54 -15.67
C GLU A 219 1.58 24.75 -16.02
N ARG A 220 0.94 25.08 -17.14
CA ARG A 220 -0.38 24.53 -17.49
C ARG A 220 -0.32 23.01 -17.72
N LYS A 221 -0.96 22.25 -16.84
CA LYS A 221 -1.29 20.83 -17.05
C LYS A 221 -2.71 20.70 -17.58
N THR A 222 -2.96 19.72 -18.43
CA THR A 222 -4.31 19.52 -18.98
C THR A 222 -5.23 18.86 -17.95
N GLN A 223 -6.54 19.10 -18.05
CA GLN A 223 -7.52 18.42 -17.18
C GLN A 223 -7.46 16.90 -17.36
N ARG A 224 -7.13 16.43 -18.57
CA ARG A 224 -6.97 15.02 -18.92
C ARG A 224 -5.78 14.38 -18.20
N GLU A 225 -4.61 15.02 -18.23
CA GLU A 225 -3.41 14.53 -17.54
C GLU A 225 -3.65 14.36 -16.03
N ILE A 226 -4.30 15.36 -15.42
CA ILE A 226 -4.61 15.32 -13.99
C ILE A 226 -5.69 14.27 -13.70
N ALA A 227 -6.71 14.14 -14.56
CA ALA A 227 -7.79 13.16 -14.43
C ALA A 227 -7.25 11.72 -14.41
N GLU A 228 -6.33 11.41 -15.33
CA GLU A 228 -5.72 10.09 -15.48
C GLU A 228 -4.92 9.69 -14.23
N ILE A 229 -4.12 10.61 -13.69
CA ILE A 229 -3.31 10.37 -12.50
C ILE A 229 -4.17 10.29 -11.24
N ALA A 230 -5.15 11.17 -11.11
CA ALA A 230 -6.06 11.20 -9.96
C ALA A 230 -7.14 10.09 -10.00
N GLN A 231 -7.22 9.33 -11.10
CA GLN A 231 -8.24 8.30 -11.34
C GLN A 231 -9.67 8.84 -11.14
N VAL A 232 -9.91 10.04 -11.67
CA VAL A 232 -11.22 10.72 -11.67
C VAL A 232 -11.58 11.13 -13.09
N THR A 233 -12.86 11.40 -13.34
CA THR A 233 -13.28 11.88 -14.67
C THR A 233 -12.94 13.36 -14.85
N GLU A 234 -12.63 13.77 -16.08
CA GLU A 234 -12.40 15.19 -16.42
C GLU A 234 -13.57 16.08 -16.01
N VAL A 235 -14.81 15.59 -16.15
CA VAL A 235 -16.03 16.29 -15.74
C VAL A 235 -16.02 16.56 -14.23
N THR A 236 -15.49 15.63 -13.42
CA THR A 236 -15.34 15.82 -11.99
C THR A 236 -14.38 16.97 -11.68
N ILE A 237 -13.23 17.01 -12.35
CA ILE A 237 -12.27 18.12 -12.20
C ILE A 237 -12.89 19.43 -12.65
N ARG A 238 -13.56 19.46 -13.80
CA ARG A 238 -14.18 20.66 -14.37
C ARG A 238 -15.26 21.25 -13.44
N ASN A 239 -16.13 20.41 -12.90
CA ASN A 239 -17.18 20.85 -11.98
C ASN A 239 -16.58 21.40 -10.66
N ARG A 240 -15.52 20.77 -10.14
CA ARG A 240 -14.87 21.22 -8.91
C ARG A 240 -14.02 22.46 -9.12
N TYR A 241 -13.35 22.57 -10.26
CA TYR A 241 -12.63 23.75 -10.69
C TYR A 241 -13.56 24.96 -10.74
N LYS A 242 -14.71 24.86 -11.43
CA LYS A 242 -15.67 25.97 -11.52
C LYS A 242 -16.12 26.43 -10.14
N GLU A 243 -16.46 25.50 -9.26
CA GLU A 243 -16.88 25.83 -7.90
C GLU A 243 -15.77 26.49 -7.08
N LEU A 244 -14.53 25.99 -7.16
CA LEU A 244 -13.39 26.59 -6.46
C LEU A 244 -13.14 28.01 -6.97
N VAL A 245 -13.12 28.21 -8.29
CA VAL A 245 -12.89 29.51 -8.89
C VAL A 245 -14.03 30.48 -8.59
N GLU A 246 -15.28 30.09 -8.81
CA GLU A 246 -16.44 30.95 -8.53
C GLU A 246 -16.43 31.45 -7.09
N ARG A 247 -16.21 30.55 -6.11
CA ARG A 247 -16.28 30.93 -4.69
C ARG A 247 -15.02 31.60 -4.15
N MET A 248 -13.85 31.34 -4.75
CA MET A 248 -12.59 32.00 -4.35
C MET A 248 -12.39 33.34 -5.04
N MET A 249 -12.92 33.55 -6.25
CA MET A 249 -12.85 34.84 -6.94
C MET A 249 -13.64 35.93 -6.20
N PHE A 250 -14.65 35.58 -5.40
CA PHE A 250 -15.34 36.54 -4.52
C PHE A 250 -14.49 37.06 -3.34
N GLN A 251 -13.31 36.49 -3.05
CA GLN A 251 -12.42 36.96 -1.96
C GLN A 251 -11.11 37.61 -2.44
N ILE A 252 -10.81 37.61 -3.75
CA ILE A 252 -9.61 38.25 -4.30
C ILE A 252 -9.93 39.64 -4.88
N SER A 253 -11.21 39.94 -5.10
CA SER A 253 -11.70 41.30 -5.38
C SER A 253 -12.59 41.78 -4.24
N LEU A 254 -11.98 42.22 -3.14
CA LEU A 254 -12.52 43.18 -2.17
C LEU A 254 -11.34 43.80 -1.41
#